data_AF-A0A9D2NW33-F1
#
_entry.id   AF-A0A9D2NW33-F1
#
_cell.length_a   1.000
_cell.length_b   1.000
_cell.length_c   1.000
_cell.angle_alpha   90.00
_cell.angle_beta   90.00
_cell.angle_gamma   90.00
#
_symmetry.space_group_name_H-M   'P 1'
#
loop_
_entity.id
_entity.type
_entity.pdbx_description
1 polymer ?
#
loop_
_entity_poly.entity_id
_entity_poly.type
_entity_poly.pdbx_seq_one_letter_code
_entity_poly.pdbx_strand_id
1 'polypeptide(L)'
;MGKLIKYELRKQRTSRLVILAALAVGLLTFWGGLLFDNSNVMGVTIALMFGAAILVLFYTGIEGVLVLNRDLRTRQSYMLWMVPKSVWEIMAAKFVSSILQMLIVFTLFVAAGGACLASAIWKEEGFEAIVEAAQLMSRAFVEGGIQWEDLVGAAFLIFLAWSLVILIGFLAVILARTVLVRSRFAGLFAVILFFIINYIVGRGYDLMYQIPGIAGLSDGGSLIGLYVWDVLYYLVICGIVFIASSLVADKKLSV
;
A
#
# COMPACT_ATOMS: atom_id res chain seq x y z
N MET A 1 20.38 -2.52 -9.18
CA MET A 1 18.99 -2.29 -8.70
C MET A 1 18.13 -1.39 -9.60
N GLY A 2 18.46 -0.11 -9.83
CA GLY A 2 17.52 0.85 -10.47
C GLY A 2 16.95 0.45 -11.85
N LYS A 3 17.75 -0.22 -12.69
CA LYS A 3 17.28 -0.75 -13.99
C LYS A 3 16.23 -1.87 -13.85
N LEU A 4 16.35 -2.72 -12.83
CA LEU A 4 15.39 -3.79 -12.51
C LEU A 4 14.09 -3.20 -11.99
N ILE A 5 14.17 -2.22 -11.07
CA ILE A 5 12.98 -1.52 -10.54
C ILE A 5 12.21 -0.85 -11.68
N LYS A 6 12.91 -0.15 -12.59
CA LYS A 6 12.30 0.48 -13.77
C LYS A 6 11.61 -0.54 -14.67
N TYR A 7 12.16 -1.76 -14.79
CA TYR A 7 11.57 -2.83 -15.58
C TYR A 7 10.28 -3.35 -14.95
N GLU A 8 10.27 -3.63 -13.64
CA GLU A 8 9.06 -4.08 -12.92
C GLU A 8 7.95 -3.02 -12.96
N LEU A 9 8.29 -1.74 -12.76
CA LEU A 9 7.34 -0.63 -12.88
C LEU A 9 6.77 -0.46 -14.30
N ARG A 10 7.50 -0.90 -15.33
CA ARG A 10 7.00 -0.90 -16.72
C ARG A 10 6.02 -2.04 -16.94
N LYS A 11 6.22 -3.18 -16.27
CA LYS A 11 5.34 -4.35 -16.36
C LYS A 11 3.96 -4.08 -15.76
N GLN A 12 3.90 -3.28 -14.70
CA GLN A 12 2.68 -2.80 -14.04
C GLN A 12 2.12 -1.52 -14.69
N ARG A 13 2.57 -1.14 -15.89
CA ARG A 13 2.15 0.13 -16.52
C ARG A 13 0.70 0.11 -17.01
N THR A 14 0.23 -1.02 -17.53
CA THR A 14 -1.10 -1.12 -18.14
C THR A 14 -2.21 -0.98 -17.11
N SER A 15 -2.13 -1.72 -16.01
CA SER A 15 -3.03 -1.61 -14.86
C SER A 15 -3.04 -0.21 -14.25
N ARG A 16 -1.85 0.37 -14.01
CA ARG A 16 -1.73 1.74 -13.52
C ARG A 16 -2.39 2.74 -14.47
N LEU A 17 -2.22 2.58 -15.78
CA LEU A 17 -2.85 3.48 -16.76
C LEU A 17 -4.38 3.38 -16.69
N VAL A 18 -4.94 2.17 -16.54
CA VAL A 18 -6.39 1.97 -16.37
C VAL A 18 -6.90 2.68 -15.11
N ILE A 19 -6.20 2.55 -13.97
CA ILE A 19 -6.56 3.23 -12.72
C ILE A 19 -6.51 4.75 -12.90
N LEU A 20 -5.47 5.27 -13.55
CA LEU A 20 -5.33 6.71 -13.80
C LEU A 20 -6.39 7.24 -14.77
N ALA A 21 -6.75 6.46 -15.79
CA ALA A 21 -7.82 6.81 -16.70
C ALA A 21 -9.18 6.88 -15.96
N ALA A 22 -9.46 5.91 -15.08
CA ALA A 22 -10.66 5.92 -14.26
C ALA A 22 -10.69 7.13 -13.31
N LEU A 23 -9.58 7.46 -12.66
CA LEU A 23 -9.45 8.64 -11.81
C LEU A 23 -9.64 9.94 -12.61
N ALA A 24 -9.09 10.02 -13.82
CA ALA A 24 -9.27 11.18 -14.70
C ALA A 24 -10.74 11.35 -15.14
N VAL A 25 -11.44 10.26 -15.46
CA VAL A 25 -12.88 10.30 -15.74
C VAL A 25 -13.67 10.77 -14.52
N GLY A 26 -13.32 10.31 -13.31
CA GLY A 26 -13.89 10.80 -12.06
C GLY A 26 -13.71 12.31 -11.90
N LEU A 27 -12.50 12.84 -12.08
CA LEU A 27 -12.23 14.27 -12.00
C LEU A 27 -13.00 15.08 -13.05
N LEU A 28 -13.06 14.61 -14.30
CA LEU A 28 -13.79 15.30 -15.36
C LEU A 28 -15.30 15.32 -15.12
N THR A 29 -15.87 14.23 -14.62
CA THR A 29 -17.30 14.18 -14.26
C THR A 29 -17.61 15.08 -13.07
N PHE A 30 -16.69 15.19 -12.10
CA PHE A 30 -16.80 16.12 -10.98
C PHE A 30 -16.78 17.58 -11.46
N TRP A 31 -15.78 17.97 -12.25
CA TRP A 31 -15.69 19.31 -12.81
C TRP A 31 -16.84 19.63 -13.77
N GLY A 32 -17.33 18.66 -14.53
CA GLY A 32 -18.55 18.82 -15.32
C GLY A 32 -19.77 19.11 -14.44
N GLY A 33 -19.97 18.33 -13.36
CA GLY A 33 -21.03 18.58 -12.38
C GLY A 33 -20.91 19.95 -11.72
N LEU A 34 -19.68 20.38 -11.44
CA LEU A 34 -19.37 21.69 -10.89
C LEU A 34 -19.67 22.82 -11.89
N LEU A 35 -19.38 22.67 -13.19
CA LEU A 35 -19.68 23.68 -14.21
C LEU A 35 -21.19 23.83 -14.47
N PHE A 36 -21.96 22.76 -14.37
CA PHE A 36 -23.41 22.75 -14.60
C PHE A 36 -24.25 22.89 -13.31
N ASP A 37 -23.64 23.24 -12.18
CA ASP A 37 -24.31 23.43 -10.87
C ASP A 37 -25.17 22.23 -10.43
N ASN A 38 -24.78 21.02 -10.82
CA ASN A 38 -25.51 19.81 -10.48
C ASN A 38 -24.92 19.15 -9.23
N SER A 39 -25.45 19.55 -8.07
CA SER A 39 -25.03 19.05 -6.75
C SER A 39 -25.14 17.53 -6.62
N ASN A 40 -26.12 16.90 -7.26
CA ASN A 40 -26.28 15.44 -7.25
C ASN A 40 -25.12 14.74 -7.96
N VAL A 41 -24.72 15.22 -9.14
CA VAL A 41 -23.58 14.65 -9.89
C VAL A 41 -22.29 14.87 -9.10
N MET A 42 -22.12 16.06 -8.52
CA MET A 42 -20.94 16.39 -7.71
C MET A 42 -20.79 15.46 -6.49
N GLY A 43 -21.87 15.28 -5.72
CA GLY A 43 -21.88 14.44 -4.53
C GLY A 43 -21.69 12.95 -4.86
N VAL A 44 -22.37 12.44 -5.89
CA VAL A 44 -22.23 11.04 -6.33
C VAL A 44 -20.80 10.77 -6.81
N THR A 45 -20.20 11.69 -7.56
CA THR A 45 -18.83 11.51 -8.05
C THR A 45 -17.80 11.52 -6.92
N ILE A 46 -17.93 12.42 -5.93
CA ILE A 46 -17.07 12.40 -4.74
C ILE A 46 -17.21 11.05 -4.01
N ALA A 47 -18.45 10.63 -3.73
CA ALA A 47 -18.70 9.37 -3.02
C ALA A 47 -18.10 8.17 -3.77
N LEU A 48 -18.25 8.14 -5.10
CA LEU A 48 -17.70 7.08 -5.94
C LEU A 48 -16.18 7.12 -5.97
N MET A 49 -15.54 8.29 -6.05
CA MET A 49 -14.08 8.43 -6.02
C MET A 49 -13.48 7.99 -4.69
N PHE A 50 -14.09 8.36 -3.55
CA PHE A 50 -13.66 7.90 -2.22
C PHE A 50 -13.85 6.39 -2.05
N GLY A 51 -15.00 5.85 -2.47
CA GLY A 51 -15.23 4.39 -2.45
C GLY A 51 -14.26 3.63 -3.35
N ALA A 52 -14.01 4.13 -4.55
CA ALA A 52 -13.05 3.55 -5.49
C ALA A 52 -11.61 3.63 -4.96
N ALA A 53 -11.22 4.68 -4.21
CA ALA A 53 -9.89 4.80 -3.64
C ALA A 53 -9.53 3.60 -2.75
N ILE A 54 -10.45 3.17 -1.89
CA ILE A 54 -10.26 2.01 -1.02
C ILE A 54 -10.06 0.73 -1.86
N LEU A 55 -10.91 0.50 -2.86
CA LEU A 55 -10.80 -0.67 -3.73
C LEU A 55 -9.51 -0.69 -4.55
N VAL A 56 -9.08 0.47 -5.03
CA VAL A 56 -7.83 0.63 -5.78
C VAL A 56 -6.61 0.35 -4.89
N LEU A 57 -6.63 0.78 -3.62
CA LEU A 57 -5.58 0.44 -2.66
C LEU A 57 -5.45 -1.07 -2.49
N PHE A 58 -6.56 -1.79 -2.27
CA PHE A 58 -6.54 -3.26 -2.21
C PHE A 58 -6.07 -3.90 -3.52
N TYR A 59 -6.57 -3.41 -4.66
CA TYR A 59 -6.20 -3.94 -5.98
C TYR A 59 -4.70 -3.82 -6.24
N THR A 60 -4.10 -2.65 -5.97
CA THR A 60 -2.65 -2.44 -6.21
C THR A 60 -1.77 -3.35 -5.33
N GLY A 61 -2.19 -3.62 -4.09
CA GLY A 61 -1.52 -4.61 -3.23
C GLY A 61 -1.60 -6.04 -3.78
N ILE A 62 -2.78 -6.47 -4.22
CA ILE A 62 -3.01 -7.80 -4.80
C ILE A 62 -2.28 -7.95 -6.14
N GLU A 63 -2.26 -6.91 -6.97
CA GLU A 63 -1.60 -6.93 -8.27
C GLU A 63 -0.11 -7.27 -8.14
N GLY A 64 0.60 -6.65 -7.19
CA GLY A 64 2.01 -6.97 -6.94
C GLY A 64 2.23 -8.46 -6.68
N VAL A 65 1.36 -9.05 -5.85
CA VAL A 65 1.40 -10.49 -5.50
C VAL A 65 1.08 -11.37 -6.71
N LEU A 66 0.09 -10.97 -7.53
CA LEU A 66 -0.31 -11.70 -8.74
C LEU A 66 0.76 -11.64 -9.84
N VAL A 67 1.42 -10.50 -10.02
CA VAL A 67 2.55 -10.37 -10.95
C VAL A 67 3.67 -11.31 -10.55
N LEU A 68 4.00 -11.38 -9.26
CA LEU A 68 4.96 -12.36 -8.75
C LEU A 68 4.52 -13.80 -9.02
N ASN A 69 3.26 -14.15 -8.71
CA ASN A 69 2.73 -15.48 -8.94
C ASN A 69 2.75 -15.89 -10.43
N ARG A 70 2.44 -14.95 -11.33
CA ARG A 70 2.49 -15.18 -12.79
C ARG A 70 3.93 -15.40 -13.25
N ASP A 71 4.87 -14.64 -12.70
CA ASP A 71 6.29 -14.76 -13.04
C ASP A 71 6.84 -16.13 -12.63
N LEU A 72 6.46 -16.61 -11.44
CA LEU A 72 6.82 -17.95 -10.96
C LEU A 72 6.12 -19.08 -11.75
N ARG A 73 4.91 -18.85 -12.26
CA ARG A 73 4.13 -19.87 -12.98
C ARG A 73 4.54 -20.04 -14.44
N THR A 74 5.01 -18.97 -15.09
CA THR A 74 5.27 -18.96 -16.53
C THR A 74 6.71 -19.38 -16.84
N ARG A 75 6.98 -19.84 -18.08
CA ARG A 75 8.35 -20.17 -18.54
C ARG A 75 9.33 -18.99 -18.44
N GLN A 76 8.82 -17.77 -18.23
CA GLN A 76 9.62 -16.57 -17.95
C GLN A 76 10.33 -16.62 -16.59
N SER A 77 9.91 -17.48 -15.66
CA SER A 77 10.64 -17.74 -14.41
C SER A 77 12.08 -18.16 -14.72
N TYR A 78 12.28 -19.13 -15.61
CA TYR A 78 13.62 -19.61 -15.99
C TYR A 78 14.52 -18.50 -16.57
N MET A 79 13.98 -17.62 -17.41
CA MET A 79 14.74 -16.47 -17.92
C MET A 79 15.11 -15.46 -16.83
N LEU A 80 14.30 -15.32 -15.78
CA LEU A 80 14.56 -14.43 -14.65
C LEU A 80 15.79 -14.89 -13.85
N TRP A 81 15.97 -16.22 -13.72
CA TRP A 81 17.09 -16.85 -13.00
C TRP A 81 18.37 -16.99 -13.83
N MET A 82 18.30 -16.81 -15.16
CA MET A 82 19.46 -16.80 -16.05
C MET A 82 20.16 -15.43 -16.13
N VAL A 83 19.61 -14.40 -15.48
CA VAL A 83 20.24 -13.08 -15.42
C VAL A 83 21.41 -13.13 -14.43
N PRO A 84 22.60 -12.60 -14.74
CA PRO A 84 23.76 -12.55 -13.82
C PRO A 84 23.55 -11.49 -12.72
N LYS A 85 22.50 -11.67 -11.92
CA LYS A 85 22.04 -10.84 -10.80
C LYS A 85 21.56 -11.77 -9.70
N SER A 86 21.83 -11.43 -8.43
CA SER A 86 21.44 -12.32 -7.33
C SER A 86 19.92 -12.35 -7.17
N VAL A 87 19.40 -13.48 -6.70
CA VAL A 87 17.97 -13.70 -6.36
C VAL A 87 17.44 -12.59 -5.46
N TRP A 88 18.27 -12.17 -4.50
CA TRP A 88 18.01 -11.06 -3.59
C TRP A 88 17.78 -9.73 -4.30
N GLU A 89 18.57 -9.41 -5.33
CA GLU A 89 18.39 -8.17 -6.11
C GLU A 89 17.06 -8.15 -6.86
N ILE A 90 16.65 -9.30 -7.38
CA ILE A 90 15.43 -9.44 -8.17
C ILE A 90 14.20 -9.35 -7.27
N MET A 91 14.23 -10.05 -6.12
CA MET A 91 13.17 -10.01 -5.11
C MET A 91 13.04 -8.61 -4.50
N ALA A 92 14.16 -7.97 -4.15
CA ALA A 92 14.17 -6.58 -3.68
C ALA A 92 13.55 -5.63 -4.70
N ALA A 93 13.90 -5.78 -5.99
CA ALA A 93 13.36 -4.91 -7.03
C ALA A 93 11.84 -5.02 -7.17
N LYS A 94 11.27 -6.23 -7.05
CA LYS A 94 9.82 -6.47 -7.08
C LYS A 94 9.09 -5.91 -5.87
N PHE A 95 9.71 -6.03 -4.69
CA PHE A 95 9.14 -5.48 -3.47
C PHE A 95 9.12 -3.95 -3.52
N VAL A 96 10.27 -3.35 -3.83
CA VAL A 96 10.41 -1.89 -3.94
C VAL A 96 9.51 -1.32 -5.05
N SER A 97 9.38 -2.02 -6.19
CA SER A 97 8.47 -1.55 -7.25
C SER A 97 7.00 -1.57 -6.82
N SER A 98 6.59 -2.57 -6.04
CA SER A 98 5.21 -2.68 -5.54
C SER A 98 4.89 -1.60 -4.51
N ILE A 99 5.81 -1.34 -3.58
CA ILE A 99 5.68 -0.23 -2.61
C ILE A 99 5.63 1.11 -3.35
N LEU A 100 6.55 1.33 -4.30
CA LEU A 100 6.62 2.59 -5.03
C LEU A 100 5.35 2.81 -5.87
N GLN A 101 4.81 1.75 -6.49
CA GLN A 101 3.54 1.84 -7.21
C GLN A 101 2.40 2.24 -6.28
N MET A 102 2.29 1.61 -5.10
CA MET A 102 1.27 1.97 -4.11
C MET A 102 1.39 3.43 -3.68
N LEU A 103 2.60 3.90 -3.37
CA LEU A 103 2.85 5.28 -2.97
C LEU A 103 2.38 6.25 -4.05
N ILE A 104 2.76 6.02 -5.32
CA ILE A 104 2.34 6.86 -6.45
C ILE A 104 0.81 6.91 -6.57
N VAL A 105 0.14 5.76 -6.52
CA VAL A 105 -1.33 5.71 -6.66
C VAL A 105 -2.02 6.40 -5.49
N PHE A 106 -1.55 6.15 -4.25
CA PHE A 106 -2.10 6.80 -3.06
C PHE A 106 -1.97 8.32 -3.14
N THR A 107 -0.77 8.85 -3.44
CA THR A 107 -0.55 10.29 -3.58
C THR A 107 -1.45 10.90 -4.65
N LEU A 108 -1.68 10.21 -5.76
CA LEU A 108 -2.56 10.71 -6.83
C LEU A 108 -4.04 10.74 -6.42
N PHE A 109 -4.51 9.74 -5.67
CA PHE A 109 -5.88 9.75 -5.13
C PHE A 109 -6.09 10.85 -4.08
N VAL A 110 -5.12 11.05 -3.19
CA VAL A 110 -5.15 12.16 -2.21
C VAL A 110 -5.13 13.51 -2.92
N ALA A 111 -4.25 13.68 -3.91
CA ALA A 111 -4.19 14.90 -4.71
C ALA A 111 -5.50 15.14 -5.50
N ALA A 112 -6.12 14.10 -6.04
CA ALA A 112 -7.40 14.21 -6.73
C ALA A 112 -8.53 14.61 -5.79
N GLY A 113 -8.60 14.01 -4.59
CA GLY A 113 -9.56 14.40 -3.56
C GLY A 113 -9.37 15.85 -3.11
N GLY A 114 -8.12 16.26 -2.88
CA GLY A 114 -7.78 17.65 -2.57
C GLY A 114 -8.14 18.62 -3.70
N ALA A 115 -7.92 18.23 -4.97
CA ALA A 115 -8.32 19.04 -6.12
C ALA A 115 -9.84 19.19 -6.24
N CYS A 116 -10.62 18.14 -5.96
CA CYS A 116 -12.08 18.25 -5.93
C CYS A 116 -12.57 19.24 -4.86
N LEU A 117 -12.02 19.15 -3.64
CA LEU A 117 -12.37 20.06 -2.56
C LEU A 117 -11.96 21.51 -2.89
N ALA A 118 -10.73 21.71 -3.36
CA ALA A 118 -10.23 23.04 -3.72
C ALA A 118 -11.06 23.66 -4.86
N SER A 119 -11.47 22.88 -5.85
CA SER A 119 -12.30 23.39 -6.96
C SER A 119 -13.73 23.71 -6.53
N ALA A 120 -14.33 22.95 -5.61
CA ALA A 120 -15.63 23.27 -5.03
C ALA A 120 -15.60 24.61 -4.28
N ILE A 121 -14.61 24.79 -3.40
CA ILE A 121 -14.45 26.01 -2.59
C ILE A 121 -14.16 27.22 -3.50
N TRP A 122 -13.31 27.06 -4.51
CA TRP A 122 -12.98 28.14 -5.44
C TRP A 122 -14.24 28.69 -6.13
N LYS A 123 -15.19 27.83 -6.51
CA LYS A 123 -16.40 28.27 -7.19
C LYS A 123 -17.32 29.11 -6.29
N GLU A 124 -17.43 28.77 -5.01
CA GLU A 124 -18.38 29.42 -4.09
C GLU A 124 -17.83 30.72 -3.48
N GLU A 125 -16.55 30.75 -3.06
CA GLU A 125 -16.04 31.81 -2.18
C GLU A 125 -14.69 32.41 -2.64
N GLY A 126 -14.10 31.92 -3.74
CA GLY A 126 -12.83 32.43 -4.29
C GLY A 126 -11.58 31.79 -3.67
N PHE A 127 -10.40 32.33 -3.98
CA PHE A 127 -9.11 31.74 -3.56
C PHE A 127 -8.82 31.91 -2.07
N GLU A 128 -9.26 33.01 -1.46
CA GLU A 128 -9.04 33.30 -0.03
C GLU A 128 -9.74 32.26 0.85
N ALA A 129 -10.93 31.80 0.45
CA ALA A 129 -11.66 30.73 1.13
C ALA A 129 -10.97 29.36 1.08
N ILE A 130 -10.12 29.08 0.07
CA ILE A 130 -9.32 27.84 0.05
C ILE A 130 -8.29 27.87 1.18
N VAL A 131 -7.68 29.04 1.42
CA VAL A 131 -6.69 29.22 2.49
C VAL A 131 -7.39 29.16 3.85
N GLU A 132 -8.56 29.78 3.99
CA GLU A 132 -9.36 29.70 5.21
C GLU A 132 -9.87 28.27 5.48
N ALA A 133 -10.36 27.55 4.47
CA ALA A 133 -10.76 26.16 4.59
C ALA A 133 -9.59 25.25 4.96
N ALA A 134 -8.39 25.49 4.43
CA ALA A 134 -7.18 24.78 4.82
C ALA A 134 -6.79 25.08 6.27
N GLN A 135 -6.95 26.33 6.72
CA GLN A 135 -6.71 26.72 8.11
C GLN A 135 -7.77 26.16 9.06
N LEU A 136 -9.05 26.10 8.66
CA LEU A 136 -10.12 25.47 9.42
C LEU A 136 -9.91 23.96 9.54
N MET A 137 -9.49 23.29 8.46
CA MET A 137 -9.12 21.88 8.50
C MET A 137 -7.93 21.68 9.45
N SER A 138 -6.89 22.50 9.33
CA SER A 138 -5.72 22.48 10.23
C SER A 138 -6.11 22.67 11.69
N ARG A 139 -6.96 23.66 11.99
CA ARG A 139 -7.46 23.92 13.36
C ARG A 139 -8.35 22.79 13.86
N ALA A 140 -9.22 22.23 13.02
CA ALA A 140 -10.06 21.09 13.41
C ALA A 140 -9.24 19.85 13.76
N PHE A 141 -8.14 19.60 13.03
CA PHE A 141 -7.21 18.52 13.38
C PHE A 141 -6.47 18.80 14.69
N VAL A 142 -6.01 20.05 14.91
CA VAL A 142 -5.27 20.46 16.12
C VAL A 142 -6.17 20.55 17.36
N GLU A 143 -7.40 21.07 17.24
CA GLU A 143 -8.41 21.12 18.32
C GLU A 143 -8.96 19.73 18.65
N GLY A 144 -8.99 18.81 17.68
CA GLY A 144 -9.28 17.39 17.89
C GLY A 144 -8.20 16.64 18.69
N GLY A 145 -7.14 17.32 19.14
CA GLY A 145 -6.08 16.76 19.97
C GLY A 145 -5.03 15.93 19.21
N ILE A 146 -5.05 15.94 17.87
CA ILE A 146 -4.10 15.23 17.03
C ILE A 146 -3.07 16.23 16.53
N GLN A 147 -1.83 16.13 17.00
CA GLN A 147 -0.75 16.98 16.49
C GLN A 147 -0.39 16.56 15.06
N TRP A 148 0.11 17.49 14.25
CA TRP A 148 0.57 17.20 12.88
C TRP A 148 1.60 16.07 12.83
N GLU A 149 2.42 15.96 13.88
CA GLU A 149 3.40 14.88 14.03
C GLU A 149 2.73 13.51 14.19
N ASP A 150 1.64 13.42 14.96
CA ASP A 150 0.88 12.18 15.14
C ASP A 150 0.18 11.76 13.85
N LEU A 151 -0.32 12.72 13.06
CA LEU A 151 -0.97 12.43 11.78
C LEU A 151 0.02 11.88 10.75
N VAL A 152 1.22 12.46 10.69
CA VAL A 152 2.31 11.96 9.85
C VAL A 152 2.78 10.58 10.32
N GLY A 153 2.91 10.39 11.64
CA GLY A 153 3.26 9.11 12.25
C GLY A 153 2.23 8.01 11.94
N ALA A 154 0.95 8.32 12.07
CA ALA A 154 -0.15 7.41 11.75
C ALA A 154 -0.19 7.07 10.25
N ALA A 155 -0.02 8.06 9.37
CA ALA A 155 0.06 7.83 7.93
C ALA A 155 1.24 6.92 7.56
N PHE A 156 2.40 7.12 8.20
CA PHE A 156 3.58 6.27 8.01
C PHE A 156 3.37 4.85 8.55
N LEU A 157 2.71 4.69 9.69
CA LEU A 157 2.33 3.38 10.22
C LEU A 157 1.37 2.63 9.30
N ILE A 158 0.33 3.29 8.80
CA ILE A 158 -0.61 2.70 7.85
C ILE A 158 0.14 2.24 6.59
N PHE A 159 1.08 3.05 6.11
CA PHE A 159 1.93 2.68 4.97
C PHE A 159 2.82 1.47 5.27
N LEU A 160 3.45 1.41 6.44
CA LEU A 160 4.27 0.27 6.86
C LEU A 160 3.44 -0.99 7.02
N ALA A 161 2.29 -0.92 7.69
CA ALA A 161 1.36 -2.03 7.84
C ALA A 161 0.93 -2.57 6.47
N TRP A 162 0.59 -1.69 5.53
CA TRP A 162 0.26 -2.11 4.17
C TRP A 162 1.44 -2.76 3.43
N SER A 163 2.65 -2.20 3.58
CA SER A 163 3.86 -2.78 2.98
C SER A 163 4.13 -4.20 3.49
N LEU A 164 3.88 -4.44 4.79
CA LEU A 164 3.99 -5.74 5.42
C LEU A 164 2.96 -6.73 4.84
N VAL A 165 1.71 -6.31 4.63
CA VAL A 165 0.70 -7.17 4.01
C VAL A 165 1.15 -7.65 2.63
N ILE A 166 1.75 -6.77 1.81
CA ILE A 166 2.31 -7.17 0.50
C ILE A 166 3.44 -8.19 0.66
N LEU A 167 4.36 -7.98 1.59
CA LEU A 167 5.46 -8.93 1.87
C LEU A 167 4.95 -10.30 2.29
N ILE A 168 3.94 -10.33 3.16
CA ILE A 168 3.28 -11.56 3.58
C ILE A 168 2.64 -12.25 2.37
N GLY A 169 2.01 -11.49 1.47
CA GLY A 169 1.50 -12.00 0.19
C GLY A 169 2.59 -12.63 -0.68
N PHE A 170 3.76 -12.00 -0.77
CA PHE A 170 4.90 -12.51 -1.54
C PHE A 170 5.42 -13.81 -0.93
N LEU A 171 5.64 -13.83 0.38
CA LEU A 171 6.08 -15.02 1.11
C LEU A 171 5.07 -16.16 0.95
N ALA A 172 3.77 -15.88 1.06
CA ALA A 172 2.71 -16.87 0.92
C ALA A 172 2.68 -17.48 -0.48
N VAL A 173 2.82 -16.67 -1.53
CA VAL A 173 2.89 -17.16 -2.92
C VAL A 173 4.14 -17.99 -3.16
N ILE A 174 5.31 -17.55 -2.67
CA ILE A 174 6.57 -18.28 -2.83
C ILE A 174 6.47 -19.64 -2.12
N LEU A 175 6.04 -19.65 -0.86
CA LEU A 175 5.86 -20.90 -0.09
C LEU A 175 4.87 -21.83 -0.79
N ALA A 176 3.71 -21.34 -1.22
CA ALA A 176 2.74 -22.14 -1.92
C ALA A 176 3.30 -22.77 -3.21
N ARG A 177 4.12 -22.03 -3.96
CA ARG A 177 4.77 -22.53 -5.18
C ARG A 177 5.88 -23.53 -4.88
N THR A 178 6.61 -23.38 -3.77
CA THR A 178 7.62 -24.36 -3.37
C THR A 178 7.04 -25.68 -2.85
N VAL A 179 5.87 -25.65 -2.20
CA VAL A 179 5.19 -26.86 -1.70
C VAL A 179 4.38 -27.53 -2.81
N LEU A 180 3.69 -26.75 -3.66
CA LEU A 180 2.80 -27.24 -4.71
C LEU A 180 3.33 -26.90 -6.11
N VAL A 181 4.51 -27.45 -6.44
CA VAL A 181 5.32 -27.14 -7.63
C VAL A 181 4.55 -27.17 -8.96
N ARG A 182 3.48 -27.97 -9.09
CA ARG A 182 2.67 -28.08 -10.33
C ARG A 182 1.16 -28.03 -10.14
N SER A 183 0.65 -27.78 -8.93
CA SER A 183 -0.79 -27.85 -8.69
C SER A 183 -1.51 -26.58 -9.15
N ARG A 184 -2.65 -26.77 -9.84
CA ARG A 184 -3.62 -25.69 -10.14
C ARG A 184 -4.18 -25.02 -8.87
N PHE A 185 -4.13 -25.72 -7.74
CA PHE A 185 -4.64 -25.24 -6.44
C PHE A 185 -3.62 -24.42 -5.63
N ALA A 186 -2.39 -24.25 -6.12
CA ALA A 186 -1.36 -23.47 -5.43
C ALA A 186 -1.78 -22.02 -5.12
N GLY A 187 -2.66 -21.43 -5.94
CA GLY A 187 -3.23 -20.11 -5.67
C GLY A 187 -4.14 -20.07 -4.44
N LEU A 188 -5.05 -21.04 -4.29
CA LEU A 188 -5.92 -21.13 -3.11
C LEU A 188 -5.12 -21.42 -1.84
N PHE A 189 -4.12 -22.29 -1.95
CA PHE A 189 -3.22 -22.57 -0.84
C PHE A 189 -2.43 -21.31 -0.41
N ALA A 190 -1.99 -20.47 -1.35
CA ALA A 190 -1.34 -19.19 -1.02
C ALA A 190 -2.27 -18.24 -0.25
N VAL A 191 -3.57 -18.22 -0.56
CA VAL A 191 -4.56 -17.41 0.17
C VAL A 191 -4.71 -17.89 1.61
N ILE A 192 -4.81 -19.20 1.83
CA ILE A 192 -4.88 -19.78 3.18
C ILE A 192 -3.60 -19.43 3.96
N LEU A 193 -2.44 -19.60 3.33
CA LEU A 193 -1.14 -19.33 3.95
C LEU A 193 -0.96 -17.84 4.27
N PHE A 194 -1.49 -16.95 3.43
CA PHE A 194 -1.52 -15.50 3.67
C PHE A 194 -2.29 -15.14 4.94
N PHE A 195 -3.47 -15.71 5.16
CA PHE A 195 -4.25 -15.46 6.38
C PHE A 195 -3.57 -16.06 7.62
N ILE A 196 -2.97 -17.25 7.51
CA ILE A 196 -2.23 -17.87 8.61
C ILE A 196 -1.03 -17.00 9.03
N ILE A 197 -0.21 -16.55 8.07
CA ILE A 197 0.93 -15.67 8.39
C ILE A 197 0.43 -14.35 8.99
N ASN A 198 -0.60 -13.72 8.40
CA ASN A 198 -1.17 -12.50 8.97
C ASN A 198 -1.64 -12.69 10.41
N TYR A 199 -2.31 -13.81 10.71
CA TYR A 199 -2.75 -14.12 12.07
C TYR A 199 -1.57 -14.29 13.03
N ILE A 200 -0.50 -14.98 12.61
CA ILE A 200 0.72 -15.15 13.42
C ILE A 200 1.37 -13.80 13.70
N VAL A 201 1.49 -12.95 12.68
CA VAL A 201 2.06 -11.61 12.84
C VAL A 201 1.18 -10.74 13.74
N GLY A 202 -0.14 -10.77 13.58
CA GLY A 202 -1.07 -10.08 14.47
C GLY A 202 -0.93 -10.54 15.93
N ARG A 203 -0.78 -11.84 16.17
CA ARG A 203 -0.50 -12.35 17.53
C ARG A 203 0.86 -11.95 18.06
N GLY A 204 1.88 -11.87 17.21
CA GLY A 204 3.19 -11.33 17.60
C GLY A 204 3.11 -9.88 18.04
N TYR A 205 2.27 -9.08 17.39
CA TYR A 205 2.00 -7.70 17.77
C TYR A 205 1.30 -7.63 19.14
N ASP A 206 0.24 -8.41 19.36
CA ASP A 206 -0.45 -8.46 20.68
C ASP A 206 0.49 -8.88 21.82
N LEU A 207 1.40 -9.82 21.57
CA LEU A 207 2.37 -10.29 22.56
C LEU A 207 3.41 -9.21 22.92
N MET A 208 3.77 -8.32 21.99
CA MET A 208 4.66 -7.20 22.27
C MET A 208 4.06 -6.27 23.35
N TYR A 209 2.76 -6.02 23.27
CA TYR A 209 2.03 -5.19 24.23
C TYR A 209 1.82 -5.84 25.60
N GLN A 210 2.04 -7.16 25.73
CA GLN A 210 1.99 -7.86 27.02
C GLN A 210 3.30 -7.77 27.81
N ILE A 211 4.38 -7.24 27.21
CA ILE A 211 5.67 -7.09 27.89
C ILE A 211 5.60 -5.88 28.84
N PRO A 212 5.82 -6.07 30.16
CA PRO A 212 5.63 -5.02 31.17
C PRO A 212 6.45 -3.74 30.95
N GLY A 213 7.58 -3.83 30.24
CA GLY A 213 8.43 -2.67 29.89
C GLY A 213 7.92 -1.82 28.72
N ILE A 214 7.05 -2.37 27.87
CA ILE A 214 6.42 -1.68 26.73
C ILE A 214 5.05 -1.15 27.16
N ALA A 215 4.31 -1.92 27.96
CA ALA A 215 3.04 -1.51 28.58
C ALA A 215 3.21 -0.34 29.58
N GLY A 216 4.34 -0.26 30.30
CA GLY A 216 4.61 0.87 31.20
C GLY A 216 4.94 2.20 30.48
N LEU A 217 5.37 2.13 29.21
CA LEU A 217 5.63 3.31 28.36
C LEU A 217 4.36 3.76 27.61
N SER A 218 3.34 2.90 27.50
CA SER A 218 2.05 3.22 26.86
C SER A 218 1.10 4.02 27.75
N ASP A 219 1.24 3.93 29.08
CA ASP A 219 0.38 4.65 30.05
C ASP A 219 0.85 6.11 30.32
N GLY A 220 2.05 6.48 29.84
CA GLY A 220 2.72 7.74 30.16
C GLY A 220 2.38 8.93 29.28
N GLY A 221 1.14 9.05 28.77
CA GLY A 221 0.60 10.25 28.10
C GLY A 221 1.33 10.77 26.84
N SER A 222 2.41 10.12 26.41
CA SER A 222 3.20 10.47 25.24
C SER A 222 2.81 9.56 24.09
N LEU A 223 1.98 10.09 23.17
CA LEU A 223 1.63 9.43 21.91
C LEU A 223 2.89 9.00 21.13
N ILE A 224 3.99 9.75 21.25
CA ILE A 224 5.27 9.54 20.56
C ILE A 224 5.90 8.18 20.90
N GLY A 225 5.77 7.70 22.15
CA GLY A 225 6.39 6.44 22.58
C GLY A 225 5.75 5.20 21.93
N LEU A 226 4.44 5.23 21.72
CA LEU A 226 3.68 4.14 21.11
C LEU A 226 4.01 3.98 19.63
N TYR A 227 4.05 5.08 18.87
CA TYR A 227 4.38 5.07 17.46
C TYR A 227 5.76 4.46 17.18
N VAL A 228 6.77 4.73 18.03
CA VAL A 228 8.13 4.22 17.80
C VAL A 228 8.18 2.69 17.89
N TRP A 229 7.53 2.08 18.88
CA TRP A 229 7.51 0.63 19.03
C TRP A 229 6.72 -0.06 17.92
N ASP A 230 5.62 0.54 17.48
CA ASP A 230 4.85 0.04 16.34
C ASP A 230 5.65 0.08 15.05
N VAL A 231 6.29 1.22 14.76
CA VAL A 231 7.14 1.39 13.59
C VAL A 231 8.28 0.37 13.60
N LEU A 232 8.93 0.18 14.76
CA LEU A 232 10.00 -0.80 14.92
C LEU A 232 9.50 -2.22 14.69
N TYR A 233 8.36 -2.60 15.26
CA TYR A 233 7.75 -3.91 15.06
C TYR A 233 7.51 -4.18 13.58
N TYR A 234 6.81 -3.28 12.89
CA TYR A 234 6.52 -3.43 11.47
C TYR A 234 7.79 -3.49 10.62
N LEU A 235 8.81 -2.67 10.91
CA LEU A 235 10.10 -2.71 10.20
C LEU A 235 10.85 -4.04 10.40
N VAL A 236 10.90 -4.54 11.64
CA VAL A 236 11.59 -5.80 11.96
C VAL A 236 10.90 -6.97 11.27
N ILE A 237 9.57 -7.06 11.37
CA ILE A 237 8.82 -8.15 10.71
C ILE A 237 8.93 -8.03 9.19
N CYS A 238 8.87 -6.82 8.61
CA CYS A 238 9.14 -6.63 7.18
C CYS A 238 10.50 -7.19 6.78
N GLY A 239 11.55 -6.89 7.55
CA GLY A 239 12.90 -7.44 7.34
C GLY A 239 12.94 -8.97 7.40
N ILE A 240 12.31 -9.57 8.41
CA ILE A 240 12.25 -11.03 8.59
C ILE A 240 11.51 -11.70 7.42
N VAL A 241 10.34 -11.19 7.06
CA VAL A 241 9.52 -11.74 5.96
C VAL A 241 10.25 -11.60 4.63
N PHE A 242 10.94 -10.47 4.40
CA PHE A 242 11.75 -10.25 3.21
C PHE A 242 12.92 -11.26 3.12
N ILE A 243 13.67 -11.44 4.21
CA ILE A 243 14.77 -12.42 4.30
C ILE A 243 14.25 -13.84 4.07
N ALA A 244 13.16 -14.22 4.74
CA ALA A 244 12.54 -15.52 4.59
C ALA A 244 12.11 -15.78 3.14
N SER A 245 11.46 -14.80 2.51
CA SER A 245 11.02 -14.91 1.11
C SER A 245 12.18 -15.08 0.14
N SER A 246 13.28 -14.34 0.36
CA SER A 246 14.46 -14.37 -0.50
C SER A 246 15.27 -15.66 -0.32
N LEU A 247 15.40 -16.18 0.92
CA LEU A 247 16.06 -17.45 1.20
C LEU A 247 15.33 -18.65 0.58
N VAL A 248 13.99 -18.66 0.69
CA VAL A 248 13.18 -19.74 0.09
C VAL A 248 13.28 -19.67 -1.44
N ALA A 249 13.28 -18.47 -2.01
CA ALA A 249 13.47 -18.30 -3.44
C ALA A 249 14.85 -18.78 -3.91
N ASP A 250 15.91 -18.39 -3.19
CA ASP A 250 17.28 -18.74 -3.53
C ASP A 250 17.54 -20.25 -3.46
N LYS A 251 16.98 -20.96 -2.48
CA LYS A 251 17.20 -22.41 -2.33
C LYS A 251 16.33 -23.29 -3.23
N LYS A 252 15.15 -22.82 -3.64
CA LYS A 252 14.15 -23.69 -4.30
C LYS A 252 13.71 -23.24 -5.69
N LEU A 253 14.03 -22.01 -6.10
CA LEU A 253 13.65 -21.48 -7.42
C LEU A 253 14.85 -21.26 -8.35
N SER A 254 16.10 -21.32 -7.85
CA SER A 254 17.33 -21.05 -8.61
C SER A 254 17.88 -22.25 -9.40
N VAL A 255 17.10 -23.32 -9.59
CA VAL A 255 17.52 -24.53 -10.32
C VAL A 255 17.28 -24.40 -11.82
#